data_AF-A0AAJ5ZCW1-F1
#
_entry.id   AF-A0AAJ5ZCW1-F1
#
_cell.length_a   1.000
_cell.length_b   1.000
_cell.length_c   1.000
_cell.angle_alpha   90.00
_cell.angle_beta   90.00
_cell.angle_gamma   90.00
#
_symmetry.space_group_name_H-M   'P 1'
#
loop_
_entity.id
_entity.type
_entity.pdbx_description
1 polymer ?
#
loop_
_entity_poly.entity_id
_entity_poly.type
_entity_poly.pdbx_seq_one_letter_code
_entity_poly.pdbx_strand_id
1 'polypeptide(L)' 'MFAWKSPSSKPYRDRRGEATDDELIELMLENPRLIRRPMLTDGSQIVFGFKQGAYDEIL' A
#
# COMPACT_ATOMS: atom_id res chain seq x y z
N MET A 1 -0.08 1.63 3.40
CA MET A 1 -0.76 1.45 2.10
C MET A 1 0.16 1.67 0.90
N PHE A 2 0.94 2.76 0.90
CA PHE A 2 1.88 3.10 -0.17
C PHE A 2 2.95 2.01 -0.43
N ALA A 3 3.23 1.73 -1.70
CA ALA A 3 4.08 0.64 -2.17
C ALA A 3 5.55 1.07 -2.30
N TRP A 4 6.19 1.38 -1.17
CA TRP A 4 7.60 1.82 -1.13
C TRP A 4 8.61 0.88 -1.80
N LYS A 5 8.27 -0.42 -1.92
CA LYS A 5 9.11 -1.43 -2.58
C LYS A 5 8.87 -1.54 -4.10
N SER A 6 7.87 -0.85 -4.66
CA SER A 6 7.56 -0.85 -6.10
C SER A 6 8.67 -0.16 -6.90
N PRO A 7 8.97 -0.59 -8.14
CA PRO A 7 9.81 0.20 -9.06
C PRO A 7 9.25 1.61 -9.29
N SER A 8 7.93 1.76 -9.31
CA SER A 8 7.25 3.04 -9.51
C SER A 8 7.46 4.03 -8.35
N SER A 9 7.87 3.56 -7.16
CA SER A 9 8.12 4.44 -6.01
C SER A 9 9.51 5.09 -6.03
N LYS A 10 10.42 4.65 -6.91
CA LYS A 10 11.81 5.15 -6.96
C LYS A 10 11.93 6.68 -6.93
N PRO A 11 11.11 7.45 -7.66
CA PRO A 11 11.20 8.91 -7.67
C PRO A 11 10.81 9.60 -6.36
N TYR A 12 10.18 8.88 -5.41
CA TYR A 12 9.59 9.48 -4.21
C TYR A 12 10.24 8.98 -2.91
N ARG A 13 11.30 8.16 -2.98
CA ARG A 13 11.86 7.45 -1.82
C ARG A 13 12.49 8.36 -0.77
N ASP A 14 12.97 9.52 -1.21
CA ASP A 14 13.46 10.61 -0.38
C ASP A 14 12.36 11.17 0.54
N ARG A 15 11.11 11.22 0.06
CA ARG A 15 9.97 11.70 0.85
C ARG A 15 9.50 10.74 1.96
N ARG A 16 10.20 9.62 2.16
CA ARG A 16 9.77 8.58 3.10
C ARG A 16 9.96 9.03 4.54
N GLY A 17 8.85 9.23 5.24
CA GLY A 17 8.82 9.75 6.61
C GLY A 17 8.66 11.28 6.67
N GLU A 18 8.65 11.94 5.51
CA GLU A 18 8.45 13.39 5.37
C GLU A 18 7.10 13.73 4.74
N ALA A 19 6.66 12.95 3.75
CA ALA A 19 5.36 13.14 3.12
C ALA A 19 4.21 12.86 4.09
N THR A 20 3.19 13.72 4.01
CA THR A 20 1.92 13.56 4.70
C THR A 20 1.08 12.45 4.05
N ASP A 21 0.09 11.93 4.78
CA ASP A 21 -0.80 10.90 4.27
C ASP A 21 -1.61 11.39 3.05
N ASP A 22 -2.07 12.63 3.05
CA ASP A 22 -2.83 13.22 1.94
C ASP A 22 -1.99 13.29 0.66
N GLU A 23 -0.72 13.73 0.76
CA GLU A 23 0.19 13.75 -0.39
C GLU A 23 0.45 12.33 -0.93
N LEU A 24 0.59 11.34 -0.05
CA LEU A 24 0.75 9.95 -0.46
C LEU A 24 -0.52 9.40 -1.13
N ILE A 25 -1.70 9.82 -0.67
CA ILE A 25 -2.99 9.47 -1.27
C ILE A 25 -3.10 10.06 -2.68
N GLU A 26 -2.80 11.35 -2.86
CA GLU A 26 -2.81 12.01 -4.17
C GLU A 26 -1.86 11.30 -5.16
N LEU A 27 -0.64 10.97 -4.73
CA LEU A 27 0.29 10.20 -5.55
C LEU A 27 -0.27 8.81 -5.93
N MET A 28 -0.99 8.15 -5.03
CA MET A 28 -1.64 6.87 -5.31
C MET A 28 -2.82 7.00 -6.29
N LEU A 29 -3.54 8.12 -6.27
CA LEU A 29 -4.61 8.43 -7.22
C LEU A 29 -4.03 8.68 -8.63
N GLU A 30 -2.95 9.45 -8.73
CA GLU A 30 -2.25 9.72 -9.99
C GLU A 30 -1.58 8.46 -10.56
N ASN A 31 -0.97 7.64 -9.69
CA ASN A 31 -0.29 6.42 -10.09
C ASN A 31 -0.72 5.23 -9.21
N PRO A 32 -1.76 4.49 -9.63
CA PRO A 32 -2.30 3.36 -8.86
C PRO A 32 -1.31 2.22 -8.60
N ARG A 33 -0.17 2.16 -9.31
CA ARG A 33 0.91 1.19 -9.04
C ARG A 33 1.64 1.47 -7.72
N LEU A 34 1.39 2.63 -7.11
CA LEU A 34 1.90 3.01 -5.79
C LEU A 34 1.03 2.47 -4.65
N ILE A 35 -0.06 1.75 -4.94
CA ILE A 35 -0.87 1.05 -3.94
C ILE A 35 -0.33 -0.37 -3.76
N ARG A 36 -0.12 -0.83 -2.52
CA ARG A 36 0.30 -2.23 -2.25
C ARG A 36 -0.77 -3.21 -2.72
N ARG A 37 -0.35 -4.33 -3.33
CA ARG A 37 -1.23 -5.39 -3.86
C ARG A 37 -0.61 -6.79 -3.62
N PRO A 38 -1.42 -7.87 -3.57
CA PRO A 38 -2.88 -7.86 -3.39
C PRO A 38 -3.29 -7.24 -2.04
N MET A 39 -4.58 -6.91 -1.90
CA MET A 39 -5.20 -6.49 -0.63
C MET A 39 -6.43 -7.35 -0.38
N LEU A 40 -6.58 -7.84 0.84
CA LEU A 40 -7.77 -8.52 1.34
C LEU A 40 -8.31 -7.75 2.55
N THR A 41 -9.63 -7.63 2.67
CA THR A 41 -10.28 -6.97 3.81
C THR A 41 -11.67 -7.53 4.04
N ASP A 42 -12.08 -7.59 5.31
CA ASP A 42 -13.46 -7.85 5.77
C ASP A 42 -14.18 -6.55 6.21
N GLY A 43 -13.55 -5.39 6.02
CA GLY A 43 -14.03 -4.09 6.48
C GLY A 43 -13.56 -3.68 7.89
N SER A 44 -13.04 -4.62 8.69
CA SER A 44 -12.49 -4.37 10.02
C SER A 44 -10.95 -4.36 10.03
N GLN A 45 -10.35 -5.17 9.17
CA GLN A 45 -8.89 -5.30 9.02
C GLN A 45 -8.49 -5.39 7.55
N ILE A 46 -7.22 -5.09 7.27
CA ILE A 46 -6.66 -5.13 5.91
C ILE A 46 -5.38 -5.95 5.92
N VAL A 47 -5.30 -6.96 5.05
CA VAL A 47 -4.09 -7.74 4.77
C VAL A 47 -3.48 -7.27 3.45
N PHE A 48 -2.20 -6.91 3.49
CA PHE A 48 -1.43 -6.51 2.31
C PHE A 48 -0.45 -7.60 1.90
N GLY A 49 -0.50 -8.00 0.63
CA GLY A 49 0.25 -9.15 0.11
C GLY A 49 -0.47 -10.46 0.42
N PHE A 50 0.13 -11.58 0.03
CA PHE A 50 -0.40 -12.90 0.36
C PHE A 50 0.38 -13.51 1.53
N LYS A 51 -0.35 -13.89 2.58
CA LYS A 51 0.16 -14.68 3.70
C LYS A 51 -0.95 -15.63 4.10
N GLN A 52 -0.73 -16.93 3.92
CA GLN A 52 -1.76 -17.96 4.11
C GLN A 52 -2.43 -17.86 5.48
N GLY A 53 -1.68 -17.89 6.58
CA GLY A 53 -2.27 -17.80 7.92
C GLY A 53 -3.08 -16.51 8.18
N ALA A 54 -2.72 -15.39 7.54
CA ALA A 54 -3.50 -14.14 7.68
C ALA A 54 -4.78 -14.14 6.83
N TYR A 55 -4.83 -14.96 5.77
CA TYR A 55 -6.04 -15.15 4.97
C TYR A 55 -7.01 -16.10 5.68
N ASP A 56 -6.49 -17.16 6.33
CA ASP A 56 -7.27 -18.13 7.09
C ASP A 56 -8.01 -17.50 8.30
N GLU A 57 -7.53 -16.36 8.80
CA GLU A 57 -8.21 -15.59 9.87
C GLU A 57 -9.36 -14.70 9.36
N ILE A 58 -9.40 -14.41 8.06
CA ILE A 58 -10.38 -13.50 7.43
C ILE A 58 -11.45 -14.24 6.62
N LEU A 59 -11.11 -15.40 6.05
CA LEU A 59 -11.99 -16.24 5.22
C LEU A 59 -12.51 -17.44 6.02
#